data_AF-A0A7C2SBP0-F1
#
_entry.id   AF-A0A7C2SBP0-F1
#
_cell.length_a   1.000
_cell.length_b   1.000
_cell.length_c   1.000
_cell.angle_alpha   90.00
_cell.angle_beta   90.00
_cell.angle_gamma   90.00
#
_symmetry.space_group_name_H-M   'P 1'
#
loop_
_entity.id
_entity.type
_entity.pdbx_description
1 polymer ?
#
loop_
_entity_poly.entity_id
_entity_poly.type
_entity_poly.pdbx_seq_one_letter_code
_entity_poly.pdbx_strand_id
1 'polypeptide(L)'
;MMLHYRIAPDSPEAREYALELTVPAPDPAGQAFAMAAWTPGSYMVRDHARHVTQIEAQDAQGRPVPLTWVDKQTWRAAPVDGPLTLRWRVHAHELSVRTAHLDTLWGFADGAALWLRPLKQEQLPCRVELQRSASPRTQGWRAAAMLAPEIVDGEGYGTYLAEDFEALVDAPVAFGLLRELSFEVRGVPHRFAWLGRVEFDEARLAGDLARACEAVVGLFGEEPPPFPRYLFLALVTGDGYGGLEHREGTALLCRREHFPLPGEGAATAAYREFLGLCAHEYLHAWLVKRIRPAALMGLPLHGEAYTRLLWLFEGVTSYYDDLLLARAGLISAQEYLDTFATTLSRVRRAPGRLRLSLEHSSLTAWTRLY
;
A
#
# COMPACT_ATOMS: atom_id res chain seq x y z
N MET A 1 -19.42 13.37 12.97
CA MET A 1 -19.36 13.66 11.52
C MET A 1 -18.38 12.68 10.91
N MET A 2 -18.67 12.11 9.74
CA MET A 2 -17.86 11.06 9.11
C MET A 2 -17.90 11.22 7.59
N LEU A 3 -16.76 10.99 6.93
CA LEU A 3 -16.65 10.96 5.48
C LEU A 3 -17.09 9.58 4.97
N HIS A 4 -17.83 9.54 3.86
CA HIS A 4 -18.29 8.30 3.25
C HIS A 4 -17.67 8.14 1.87
N TYR A 5 -16.76 7.19 1.72
CA TYR A 5 -16.13 6.81 0.47
C TYR A 5 -16.77 5.55 -0.11
N ARG A 6 -16.81 5.45 -1.43
CA ARG A 6 -17.17 4.22 -2.16
C ARG A 6 -16.19 3.97 -3.28
N ILE A 7 -15.95 2.71 -3.58
CA ILE A 7 -15.16 2.28 -4.74
C ILE A 7 -15.75 1.02 -5.37
N ALA A 8 -15.78 0.98 -6.69
CA ALA A 8 -16.07 -0.21 -7.48
C ALA A 8 -15.05 -0.34 -8.64
N PRO A 9 -14.60 -1.57 -9.00
CA PRO A 9 -13.92 -1.83 -10.26
C PRO A 9 -14.94 -1.78 -11.42
N ASP A 10 -15.50 -0.59 -11.67
CA ASP A 10 -16.66 -0.34 -12.52
C ASP A 10 -16.54 -0.95 -13.92
N SER A 11 -15.42 -0.67 -14.59
CA SER A 11 -15.19 -1.11 -15.97
C SER A 11 -13.79 -1.74 -16.11
N PRO A 12 -13.61 -3.02 -15.78
CA PRO A 12 -12.32 -3.70 -15.87
C PRO A 12 -11.72 -3.70 -17.29
N GLU A 13 -12.56 -3.75 -18.31
CA GLU A 13 -12.16 -3.68 -19.72
C GLU A 13 -11.57 -2.31 -20.10
N ALA A 14 -12.09 -1.24 -19.50
CA ALA A 14 -11.61 0.13 -19.66
C ALA A 14 -10.54 0.51 -18.62
N ARG A 15 -10.23 -0.41 -17.69
CA ARG A 15 -9.31 -0.21 -16.58
C ARG A 15 -9.72 0.97 -15.68
N GLU A 16 -11.01 1.14 -15.43
CA GLU A 16 -11.52 2.27 -14.63
C GLU A 16 -12.11 1.82 -13.29
N TYR A 17 -11.66 2.47 -12.21
CA TYR A 17 -12.37 2.50 -10.94
C TYR A 17 -13.36 3.66 -10.93
N ALA A 18 -14.56 3.43 -10.39
CA ALA A 18 -15.50 4.49 -10.05
C ALA A 18 -15.44 4.74 -8.54
N LEU A 19 -15.36 6.02 -8.17
CA LEU A 19 -15.24 6.45 -6.77
C LEU A 19 -16.26 7.52 -6.44
N GLU A 20 -16.69 7.52 -5.18
CA GLU A 20 -17.59 8.52 -4.62
C GLU A 20 -17.11 8.94 -3.23
N LEU A 21 -17.26 10.22 -2.90
CA LEU A 21 -17.08 10.79 -1.57
C LEU A 21 -18.30 11.63 -1.22
N THR A 22 -18.93 11.36 -0.07
CA THR A 22 -19.90 12.28 0.52
C THR A 22 -19.29 12.99 1.72
N VAL A 23 -19.27 14.32 1.64
CA VAL A 23 -18.86 15.23 2.72
C VAL A 23 -20.12 15.76 3.40
N PRO A 24 -20.40 15.38 4.67
CA PRO A 24 -21.66 15.72 5.33
C PRO A 24 -21.83 17.22 5.61
N ALA A 25 -20.72 17.93 5.86
CA ALA A 25 -20.69 19.37 6.08
C ALA A 25 -19.50 19.98 5.33
N PRO A 26 -19.64 20.34 4.04
CA PRO A 26 -18.57 20.95 3.25
C PRO A 26 -18.18 22.34 3.80
N ASP A 27 -16.97 22.82 3.46
CA ASP A 27 -16.55 24.19 3.77
C ASP A 27 -17.59 25.20 3.20
N PRO A 28 -18.18 26.08 4.03
CA PRO A 28 -19.17 27.08 3.58
C PRO A 28 -18.65 28.03 2.50
N ALA A 29 -17.34 28.20 2.38
CA ALA A 29 -16.71 28.98 1.30
C ALA A 29 -16.44 28.16 0.02
N GLY A 30 -16.87 26.91 -0.03
CA GLY A 30 -16.63 25.95 -1.11
C GLY A 30 -15.55 24.94 -0.76
N GLN A 31 -15.92 23.66 -0.73
CA GLN A 31 -15.03 22.56 -0.36
C GLN A 31 -13.96 22.32 -1.43
N ALA A 32 -12.70 22.25 -1.01
CA ALA A 32 -11.59 21.85 -1.88
C ALA A 32 -11.22 20.38 -1.66
N PHE A 33 -10.77 19.74 -2.73
CA PHE A 33 -10.35 18.35 -2.76
C PHE A 33 -8.99 18.25 -3.44
N ALA A 34 -8.09 17.41 -2.93
CA ALA A 34 -6.80 17.18 -3.56
C ALA A 34 -6.47 15.70 -3.69
N MET A 35 -5.89 15.30 -4.82
CA MET A 35 -5.24 14.00 -4.97
C MET A 35 -3.78 14.07 -4.54
N ALA A 36 -3.23 12.95 -4.09
CA ALA A 36 -1.81 12.87 -3.73
C ALA A 36 -0.90 13.03 -4.95
N ALA A 37 0.16 13.81 -4.82
CA ALA A 37 1.19 13.95 -5.86
C ALA A 37 2.13 12.73 -5.89
N TRP A 38 2.24 12.00 -4.79
CA TRP A 38 3.14 10.87 -4.60
C TRP A 38 2.57 9.88 -3.59
N THR A 39 3.15 8.69 -3.51
CA THR A 39 2.72 7.61 -2.63
C THR A 39 3.67 7.50 -1.44
N PRO A 40 3.20 7.63 -0.17
CA PRO A 40 4.02 7.40 1.03
C PRO A 40 4.81 6.09 0.94
N GLY A 41 6.10 6.12 1.28
CA GLY A 41 7.04 4.99 1.09
C GLY A 41 7.75 4.97 -0.27
N SER A 42 7.19 5.63 -1.29
CA SER A 42 7.80 5.79 -2.62
C SER A 42 8.11 7.26 -2.90
N TYR A 43 9.33 7.70 -2.57
CA TYR A 43 9.80 9.09 -2.65
C TYR A 43 10.05 9.59 -4.08
N MET A 44 8.99 9.64 -4.89
CA MET A 44 8.96 10.23 -6.23
C MET A 44 7.60 10.88 -6.48
N VAL A 45 7.59 12.10 -7.02
CA VAL A 45 6.35 12.73 -7.51
C VAL A 45 5.85 11.95 -8.72
N ARG A 46 4.64 11.43 -8.60
CA ARG A 46 3.98 10.64 -9.62
C ARG A 46 2.90 11.42 -10.35
N ASP A 47 2.29 12.43 -9.75
CA ASP A 47 1.13 13.16 -10.30
C ASP A 47 -0.08 12.25 -10.58
N HIS A 48 -0.55 11.55 -9.55
CA HIS A 48 -1.68 10.60 -9.65
C HIS A 48 -2.95 11.24 -10.25
N ALA A 49 -3.14 12.55 -10.03
CA ALA A 49 -4.24 13.33 -10.60
C ALA A 49 -4.38 13.24 -12.12
N ARG A 50 -3.28 12.93 -12.85
CA ARG A 50 -3.33 12.76 -14.32
C ARG A 50 -4.23 11.59 -14.76
N HIS A 51 -4.52 10.65 -13.85
CA HIS A 51 -5.34 9.47 -14.11
C HIS A 51 -6.82 9.70 -13.81
N VAL A 52 -7.19 10.88 -13.27
CA VAL A 52 -8.60 11.24 -13.07
C VAL A 52 -9.21 11.58 -14.43
N THR A 53 -10.04 10.68 -14.96
CA THR A 53 -10.64 10.83 -16.30
C THR A 53 -11.92 11.66 -16.28
N GLN A 54 -12.63 11.64 -15.16
CA GLN A 54 -13.89 12.37 -14.95
C GLN A 54 -13.99 12.79 -13.48
N ILE A 55 -14.55 13.97 -13.23
CA ILE A 55 -14.87 14.45 -11.88
C ILE A 55 -16.11 15.35 -11.92
N GLU A 56 -17.05 15.10 -11.02
CA GLU A 56 -18.29 15.86 -10.88
C GLU A 56 -18.71 15.98 -9.42
N ALA A 57 -19.50 17.00 -9.11
CA ALA A 57 -20.04 17.23 -7.78
C ALA A 57 -21.55 17.48 -7.84
N GLN A 58 -22.26 17.06 -6.80
CA GLN A 58 -23.71 17.22 -6.65
C GLN A 58 -24.06 17.60 -5.21
N ASP A 59 -25.08 18.44 -5.06
CA ASP A 59 -25.63 18.78 -3.74
C ASP A 59 -26.60 17.71 -3.22
N ALA A 60 -27.16 17.95 -2.03
CA ALA A 60 -28.10 17.05 -1.38
C ALA A 60 -29.41 16.79 -2.17
N GLN A 61 -29.73 17.60 -3.18
CA GLN A 61 -30.87 17.42 -4.08
C GLN A 61 -30.47 16.79 -5.42
N GLY A 62 -29.22 16.40 -5.59
CA GLY A 62 -28.68 15.84 -6.83
C GLY A 62 -28.45 16.88 -7.92
N ARG A 63 -28.45 18.18 -7.58
CA ARG A 63 -28.18 19.24 -8.56
C ARG A 63 -26.66 19.35 -8.78
N PRO A 64 -26.20 19.50 -10.03
CA PRO A 64 -24.77 19.67 -10.31
C PRO A 64 -24.19 20.90 -9.60
N VAL A 65 -23.02 20.72 -8.98
CA VAL A 65 -22.25 21.77 -8.31
C VAL A 65 -21.01 22.08 -9.15
N PRO A 66 -20.79 23.33 -9.57
CA PRO A 66 -19.62 23.69 -10.35
C PRO A 66 -18.30 23.35 -9.64
N LEU A 67 -17.37 22.75 -10.37
CA LEU A 67 -16.00 22.49 -9.93
C LEU A 67 -15.02 23.42 -10.66
N THR A 68 -14.13 24.06 -9.91
CA THR A 68 -13.02 24.84 -10.46
C THR A 68 -11.72 24.10 -10.24
N TRP A 69 -10.91 23.97 -11.29
CA TRP A 69 -9.54 23.47 -11.20
C TRP A 69 -8.66 24.57 -10.61
N VAL A 70 -8.01 24.27 -9.48
CA VAL A 70 -7.14 25.23 -8.77
C VAL A 70 -5.69 25.06 -9.23
N ASP A 71 -5.25 23.81 -9.36
CA ASP A 71 -3.93 23.42 -9.84
C ASP A 71 -3.97 22.00 -10.45
N LYS A 72 -2.82 21.36 -10.66
CA LYS A 72 -2.71 20.04 -11.30
C LYS A 72 -3.43 18.90 -10.57
N GLN A 73 -3.76 19.06 -9.29
CA GLN A 73 -4.28 17.99 -8.44
C GLN A 73 -5.36 18.45 -7.45
N THR A 74 -5.81 19.70 -7.54
CA THR A 74 -6.77 20.30 -6.61
C THR A 74 -7.99 20.84 -7.35
N TRP A 75 -9.17 20.44 -6.87
CA TRP A 75 -10.47 20.91 -7.35
C TRP A 75 -11.22 21.60 -6.23
N ARG A 76 -12.04 22.61 -6.56
CA ARG A 76 -12.90 23.30 -5.60
C ARG A 76 -14.35 23.30 -6.07
N ALA A 77 -15.24 22.75 -5.24
CA ALA A 77 -16.68 22.87 -5.43
C ALA A 77 -17.16 24.26 -5.00
N ALA A 78 -18.14 24.79 -5.72
CA ALA A 78 -18.89 25.95 -5.26
C ALA A 78 -19.56 25.68 -3.90
N PRO A 79 -19.84 26.74 -3.09
CA PRO A 79 -20.61 26.61 -1.86
C PRO A 79 -21.96 25.92 -2.07
N VAL A 80 -22.35 25.05 -1.14
CA VAL A 80 -23.65 24.39 -1.12
C VAL A 80 -24.20 24.36 0.30
N ASP A 81 -25.54 24.30 0.41
CA ASP A 81 -26.22 24.04 1.66
C ASP A 81 -26.39 22.53 1.87
N GLY A 82 -25.88 22.02 2.99
CA GLY A 82 -25.96 20.60 3.34
C GLY A 82 -24.86 19.74 2.71
N PRO A 83 -25.04 18.40 2.67
CA PRO A 83 -24.03 17.48 2.16
C PRO A 83 -23.64 17.71 0.70
N LEU A 84 -22.37 17.47 0.40
CA LEU A 84 -21.78 17.51 -0.94
C LEU A 84 -21.31 16.10 -1.33
N THR A 85 -21.71 15.63 -2.50
CA THR A 85 -21.21 14.37 -3.06
C THR A 85 -20.30 14.65 -4.25
N LEU A 86 -19.09 14.11 -4.22
CA LEU A 86 -18.10 14.15 -5.28
C LEU A 86 -17.99 12.76 -5.90
N ARG A 87 -18.00 12.66 -7.23
CA ARG A 87 -17.76 11.42 -7.97
C ARG A 87 -16.61 11.61 -8.95
N TRP A 88 -15.75 10.60 -9.05
CA TRP A 88 -14.66 10.63 -10.02
C TRP A 88 -14.33 9.23 -10.53
N ARG A 89 -13.63 9.18 -11.65
CA ARG A 89 -13.10 7.96 -12.25
C ARG A 89 -11.59 8.01 -12.30
N VAL A 90 -10.95 6.87 -12.06
CA VAL A 90 -9.48 6.72 -12.15
C VAL A 90 -9.14 5.65 -13.17
N HIS A 91 -8.34 6.01 -14.18
CA HIS A 91 -7.80 5.07 -15.16
C HIS A 91 -6.56 4.35 -14.60
N ALA A 92 -6.72 3.09 -14.25
CA ALA A 92 -5.75 2.25 -13.53
C ALA A 92 -5.02 1.29 -14.48
N HIS A 93 -3.99 1.78 -15.16
CA HIS A 93 -3.22 1.00 -16.13
C HIS A 93 -1.77 0.74 -15.72
N GLU A 94 -1.37 1.18 -14.52
CA GLU A 94 0.02 1.12 -14.06
C GLU A 94 0.17 0.01 -13.01
N LEU A 95 0.71 -1.12 -13.47
CA LEU A 95 1.00 -2.26 -12.61
C LEU A 95 2.21 -1.99 -11.70
N SER A 96 1.93 -1.63 -10.45
CA SER A 96 2.91 -1.50 -9.37
C SER A 96 2.18 -1.48 -8.02
N VAL A 97 2.91 -1.79 -6.94
CA VAL A 97 2.46 -1.60 -5.55
C VAL A 97 2.29 -0.13 -5.12
N ARG A 98 2.52 0.85 -6.01
CA ARG A 98 2.58 2.29 -5.71
C ARG A 98 1.51 3.11 -6.44
N THR A 99 0.74 2.46 -7.30
CA THR A 99 -0.17 3.08 -8.28
C THR A 99 -1.47 2.29 -8.31
N ALA A 100 -2.24 2.41 -9.40
CA ALA A 100 -3.45 1.64 -9.62
C ALA A 100 -3.37 0.82 -10.92
N HIS A 101 -3.80 -0.43 -10.82
CA HIS A 101 -3.99 -1.37 -11.92
C HIS A 101 -5.38 -1.97 -11.87
N LEU A 102 -6.03 -2.08 -13.01
CA LEU A 102 -7.25 -2.84 -13.21
C LEU A 102 -7.23 -3.45 -14.60
N ASP A 103 -7.60 -4.71 -14.70
CA ASP A 103 -7.93 -5.38 -15.95
C ASP A 103 -9.02 -6.45 -15.71
N THR A 104 -9.32 -7.26 -16.72
CA THR A 104 -10.36 -8.29 -16.62
C THR A 104 -10.00 -9.51 -15.77
N LEU A 105 -8.78 -9.57 -15.21
CA LEU A 105 -8.32 -10.65 -14.34
C LEU A 105 -8.32 -10.25 -12.88
N TRP A 106 -7.93 -9.01 -12.58
CA TRP A 106 -7.87 -8.49 -11.21
C TRP A 106 -7.65 -6.97 -11.20
N GLY A 107 -7.78 -6.39 -10.01
CA GLY A 107 -7.50 -4.99 -9.71
C GLY A 107 -6.72 -4.84 -8.41
N PHE A 108 -5.80 -3.89 -8.40
CA PHE A 108 -5.09 -3.41 -7.23
C PHE A 108 -5.03 -1.88 -7.31
N ALA A 109 -5.14 -1.21 -6.17
CA ALA A 109 -4.84 0.21 -6.12
C ALA A 109 -4.35 0.64 -4.75
N ASP A 110 -3.25 1.37 -4.77
CA ASP A 110 -2.76 2.13 -3.62
C ASP A 110 -3.71 3.31 -3.31
N GLY A 111 -3.91 3.62 -2.03
CA GLY A 111 -4.83 4.67 -1.61
C GLY A 111 -4.46 6.06 -2.14
N ALA A 112 -3.17 6.36 -2.31
CA ALA A 112 -2.70 7.64 -2.86
C ALA A 112 -3.12 7.85 -4.33
N ALA A 113 -3.29 6.75 -5.08
CA ALA A 113 -3.73 6.78 -6.46
C ALA A 113 -5.26 6.81 -6.62
N LEU A 114 -6.02 6.66 -5.53
CA LEU A 114 -7.47 6.56 -5.55
C LEU A 114 -8.16 7.77 -4.92
N TRP A 115 -7.80 8.07 -3.68
CA TRP A 115 -8.65 8.86 -2.80
C TRP A 115 -8.43 10.36 -2.96
N LEU A 116 -9.52 11.11 -3.14
CA LEU A 116 -9.52 12.56 -3.03
C LEU A 116 -9.69 13.00 -1.58
N ARG A 117 -8.76 13.84 -1.12
CA ARG A 117 -8.72 14.40 0.23
C ARG A 117 -9.58 15.65 0.34
N PRO A 118 -10.65 15.67 1.18
CA PRO A 118 -11.37 16.90 1.46
C PRO A 118 -10.51 17.80 2.36
N LEU A 119 -9.97 18.88 1.79
CA LEU A 119 -9.06 19.77 2.51
C LEU A 119 -9.74 20.40 3.73
N LYS A 120 -9.02 20.46 4.85
CA LYS A 120 -9.48 20.86 6.20
C LYS A 120 -10.41 19.87 6.90
N GLN A 121 -10.69 18.71 6.31
CA GLN A 121 -11.52 17.66 6.91
C GLN A 121 -10.78 16.32 7.01
N GLU A 122 -9.45 16.34 6.85
CA GLU A 122 -8.59 15.16 6.84
C GLU A 122 -8.66 14.34 8.12
N GLN A 123 -8.93 15.00 9.25
CA GLN A 123 -8.99 14.40 10.58
C GLN A 123 -10.33 13.72 10.89
N LEU A 124 -11.31 13.80 9.97
CA LEU A 124 -12.58 13.12 10.15
C LEU A 124 -12.44 11.62 9.87
N PRO A 125 -13.12 10.76 10.64
CA PRO A 125 -13.16 9.34 10.35
C PRO A 125 -13.79 9.09 8.98
N CYS A 126 -13.36 8.02 8.34
CA CYS A 126 -13.83 7.60 7.02
C CYS A 126 -14.49 6.24 7.11
N ARG A 127 -15.70 6.13 6.55
CA ARG A 127 -16.32 4.84 6.20
C ARG A 127 -16.14 4.60 4.72
N VAL A 128 -15.61 3.45 4.34
CA VAL A 128 -15.32 3.07 2.96
C VAL A 128 -16.17 1.87 2.57
N GLU A 129 -16.92 1.99 1.49
CA GLU A 129 -17.70 0.88 0.92
C GLU A 129 -16.96 0.29 -0.30
N LEU A 130 -16.56 -0.97 -0.21
CA LEU A 130 -16.05 -1.72 -1.35
C LEU A 130 -17.21 -2.42 -2.04
N GLN A 131 -17.47 -2.07 -3.29
CA GLN A 131 -18.61 -2.56 -4.06
C GLN A 131 -18.19 -3.57 -5.12
N ARG A 132 -19.11 -4.48 -5.42
CA ARG A 132 -18.99 -5.40 -6.55
C ARG A 132 -19.12 -4.62 -7.85
N SER A 133 -18.38 -5.04 -8.86
CA SER A 133 -18.62 -4.56 -10.23
C SER A 133 -19.87 -5.20 -10.82
N ALA A 134 -20.55 -4.46 -11.70
CA ALA A 134 -21.62 -5.01 -12.51
C ALA A 134 -21.09 -5.80 -13.73
N SER A 135 -19.78 -5.74 -14.02
CA SER A 135 -19.20 -6.46 -15.15
C SER A 135 -19.23 -7.97 -14.92
N PRO A 136 -19.76 -8.77 -15.87
CA PRO A 136 -19.73 -10.23 -15.79
C PRO A 136 -18.31 -10.82 -15.70
N ARG A 137 -17.28 -10.07 -16.12
CA ARG A 137 -15.87 -10.50 -16.00
C ARG A 137 -15.39 -10.61 -14.55
N THR A 138 -16.08 -9.93 -13.63
CA THR A 138 -15.74 -9.91 -12.21
C THR A 138 -16.50 -10.96 -11.39
N GLN A 139 -17.21 -11.88 -12.06
CA GLN A 139 -17.91 -12.95 -11.38
C GLN A 139 -16.96 -13.78 -10.52
N GLY A 140 -17.30 -13.96 -9.25
CA GLY A 140 -16.48 -14.68 -8.27
C GLY A 140 -15.26 -13.90 -7.76
N TRP A 141 -15.10 -12.64 -8.17
CA TRP A 141 -14.09 -11.78 -7.56
C TRP A 141 -14.45 -11.51 -6.11
N ARG A 142 -13.44 -11.57 -5.25
CA ARG A 142 -13.44 -11.15 -3.85
C ARG A 142 -12.75 -9.79 -3.75
N ALA A 143 -12.90 -9.14 -2.59
CA ALA A 143 -12.18 -7.92 -2.24
C ALA A 143 -11.28 -8.12 -1.01
N ALA A 144 -10.16 -7.42 -0.98
CA ALA A 144 -9.29 -7.29 0.18
C ALA A 144 -8.89 -5.84 0.37
N ALA A 145 -8.76 -5.40 1.63
CA ALA A 145 -8.28 -4.07 1.97
C ALA A 145 -7.49 -4.10 3.27
N MET A 146 -6.53 -3.18 3.39
CA MET A 146 -5.81 -2.91 4.65
C MET A 146 -6.59 -1.93 5.54
N LEU A 147 -7.91 -2.10 5.62
CA LEU A 147 -8.84 -1.28 6.42
C LEU A 147 -9.51 -2.11 7.50
N ALA A 148 -10.10 -1.45 8.51
CA ALA A 148 -10.82 -2.12 9.58
C ALA A 148 -12.20 -2.56 9.09
N PRO A 149 -12.55 -3.86 9.10
CA PRO A 149 -13.86 -4.29 8.67
C PRO A 149 -14.93 -3.80 9.66
N GLU A 150 -16.04 -3.28 9.14
CA GLU A 150 -17.24 -2.92 9.93
C GLU A 150 -18.35 -3.93 9.67
N ILE A 151 -18.88 -3.96 8.45
CA ILE A 151 -19.86 -4.95 7.99
C ILE A 151 -19.39 -5.45 6.63
N VAL A 152 -18.81 -6.64 6.60
CA VAL A 152 -18.18 -7.24 5.42
C VAL A 152 -18.70 -8.66 5.22
N ASP A 153 -19.02 -9.02 3.99
CA ASP A 153 -19.46 -10.37 3.63
C ASP A 153 -18.28 -11.36 3.44
N GLY A 154 -18.59 -12.63 3.19
CA GLY A 154 -17.57 -13.68 3.01
C GLY A 154 -16.67 -13.52 1.78
N GLU A 155 -17.06 -12.66 0.84
CA GLU A 155 -16.25 -12.32 -0.34
C GLU A 155 -15.42 -11.03 -0.11
N GLY A 156 -15.51 -10.40 1.06
CA GLY A 156 -14.74 -9.21 1.41
C GLY A 156 -15.37 -7.89 0.98
N TYR A 157 -16.60 -7.88 0.45
CA TYR A 157 -17.29 -6.65 0.10
C TYR A 157 -18.10 -6.12 1.28
N GLY A 158 -18.33 -4.80 1.29
CA GLY A 158 -19.08 -4.13 2.34
C GLY A 158 -18.35 -2.90 2.85
N THR A 159 -18.56 -2.60 4.12
CA THR A 159 -18.11 -1.37 4.78
C THR A 159 -16.91 -1.59 5.68
N TYR A 160 -15.97 -0.66 5.59
CA TYR A 160 -14.73 -0.60 6.33
C TYR A 160 -14.56 0.78 6.97
N LEU A 161 -13.65 0.89 7.94
CA LEU A 161 -13.35 2.11 8.66
C LEU A 161 -11.86 2.47 8.55
N ALA A 162 -11.60 3.77 8.47
CA ALA A 162 -10.30 4.40 8.69
C ALA A 162 -10.45 5.54 9.70
N GLU A 163 -9.43 5.69 10.56
CA GLU A 163 -9.41 6.70 11.63
C GLU A 163 -9.48 8.13 11.08
N ASP A 164 -8.81 8.36 9.96
CA ASP A 164 -8.68 9.63 9.27
C ASP A 164 -8.25 9.40 7.80
N PHE A 165 -7.99 10.49 7.05
CA PHE A 165 -7.52 10.39 5.67
C PHE A 165 -6.11 9.77 5.56
N GLU A 166 -5.25 9.93 6.57
CA GLU A 166 -3.92 9.34 6.57
C GLU A 166 -4.00 7.81 6.69
N ALA A 167 -4.89 7.28 7.53
CA ALA A 167 -5.18 5.84 7.57
C ALA A 167 -5.84 5.35 6.27
N LEU A 168 -6.70 6.16 5.64
CA LEU A 168 -7.34 5.80 4.38
C LEU A 168 -6.36 5.72 3.20
N VAL A 169 -5.47 6.71 3.06
CA VAL A 169 -4.48 6.75 1.97
C VAL A 169 -3.44 5.65 2.11
N ASP A 170 -3.17 5.21 3.34
CA ASP A 170 -2.24 4.13 3.66
C ASP A 170 -2.86 2.72 3.56
N ALA A 171 -4.06 2.60 3.00
CA ALA A 171 -4.75 1.32 2.92
C ALA A 171 -5.07 0.95 1.46
N PRO A 172 -4.20 0.17 0.81
CA PRO A 172 -4.48 -0.40 -0.50
C PRO A 172 -5.72 -1.29 -0.50
N VAL A 173 -6.32 -1.38 -1.69
CA VAL A 173 -7.45 -2.27 -1.97
C VAL A 173 -7.15 -3.16 -3.17
N ALA A 174 -7.71 -4.36 -3.15
CA ALA A 174 -7.57 -5.35 -4.22
C ALA A 174 -8.90 -6.03 -4.51
N PHE A 175 -9.09 -6.37 -5.78
CA PHE A 175 -10.25 -7.07 -6.30
C PHE A 175 -9.81 -8.17 -7.25
N GLY A 176 -10.43 -9.34 -7.21
CA GLY A 176 -10.05 -10.43 -8.11
C GLY A 176 -10.35 -11.80 -7.54
N LEU A 177 -9.86 -12.83 -8.21
CA LEU A 177 -9.89 -14.20 -7.68
C LEU A 177 -8.85 -14.36 -6.55
N LEU A 178 -9.08 -13.67 -5.43
CA LEU A 178 -8.21 -13.66 -4.25
C LEU A 178 -8.23 -15.02 -3.57
N ARG A 179 -7.04 -15.58 -3.41
CA ARG A 179 -6.77 -16.67 -2.47
C ARG A 179 -6.10 -16.07 -1.24
N GLU A 180 -6.29 -16.71 -0.10
CA GLU A 180 -5.68 -16.29 1.15
C GLU A 180 -5.34 -17.49 2.02
N LEU A 181 -4.29 -17.32 2.83
CA LEU A 181 -3.96 -18.18 3.96
C LEU A 181 -3.82 -17.32 5.21
N SER A 182 -3.92 -17.95 6.38
CA SER A 182 -3.86 -17.27 7.67
C SER A 182 -2.82 -17.92 8.58
N PHE A 183 -2.22 -17.10 9.43
CA PHE A 183 -1.32 -17.51 10.52
C PHE A 183 -1.41 -16.48 11.65
N GLU A 184 -0.77 -16.76 12.80
CA GLU A 184 -0.77 -15.86 13.95
C GLU A 184 0.66 -15.64 14.45
N VAL A 185 0.90 -14.45 15.00
CA VAL A 185 2.16 -14.07 15.65
C VAL A 185 1.81 -13.38 16.95
N ARG A 186 2.20 -13.98 18.09
CA ARG A 186 1.86 -13.49 19.44
C ARG A 186 0.38 -13.11 19.63
N GLY A 187 -0.52 -13.93 19.10
CA GLY A 187 -1.97 -13.73 19.18
C GLY A 187 -2.55 -12.67 18.24
N VAL A 188 -1.74 -12.04 17.39
CA VAL A 188 -2.22 -11.12 16.35
C VAL A 188 -2.48 -11.89 15.04
N PRO A 189 -3.68 -11.79 14.45
CA PRO A 189 -4.01 -12.47 13.21
C PRO A 189 -3.27 -11.85 12.02
N HIS A 190 -2.63 -12.71 11.23
CA HIS A 190 -1.97 -12.36 9.99
C HIS A 190 -2.63 -13.10 8.82
N ARG A 191 -2.75 -12.41 7.69
CA ARG A 191 -3.21 -12.99 6.44
C ARG A 191 -2.18 -12.75 5.34
N PHE A 192 -2.04 -13.73 4.47
CA PHE A 192 -1.35 -13.59 3.19
C PHE A 192 -2.40 -13.80 2.10
N ALA A 193 -2.76 -12.73 1.40
CA ALA A 193 -3.67 -12.77 0.27
C ALA A 193 -2.91 -12.51 -1.03
N TRP A 194 -3.31 -13.16 -2.12
CA TRP A 194 -2.64 -12.94 -3.40
C TRP A 194 -3.57 -12.92 -4.60
N LEU A 195 -3.15 -12.13 -5.58
CA LEU A 195 -3.70 -12.05 -6.92
C LEU A 195 -2.70 -12.64 -7.92
N GLY A 196 -3.21 -13.26 -8.97
CA GLY A 196 -2.39 -13.95 -9.97
C GLY A 196 -2.33 -15.46 -9.73
N ARG A 197 -2.01 -16.19 -10.81
CA ARG A 197 -1.97 -17.64 -10.81
C ARG A 197 -0.60 -18.15 -10.40
N VAL A 198 -0.55 -18.89 -9.30
CA VAL A 198 0.62 -19.60 -8.80
C VAL A 198 0.14 -20.75 -7.91
N GLU A 199 0.88 -21.86 -7.94
CA GLU A 199 0.70 -22.98 -7.01
C GLU A 199 1.98 -23.11 -6.19
N PHE A 200 1.84 -23.26 -4.87
CA PHE A 200 2.96 -23.31 -3.94
C PHE A 200 2.56 -24.04 -2.65
N ASP A 201 3.55 -24.35 -1.83
CA ASP A 201 3.35 -24.92 -0.50
C ASP A 201 2.86 -23.84 0.48
N GLU A 202 1.53 -23.71 0.58
CA GLU A 202 0.88 -22.70 1.43
C GLU A 202 1.23 -22.88 2.93
N ALA A 203 1.34 -24.14 3.40
CA ALA A 203 1.65 -24.43 4.79
C ALA A 203 3.08 -24.02 5.13
N ARG A 204 4.03 -24.30 4.23
CA ARG A 204 5.42 -23.84 4.35
C ARG A 204 5.49 -22.31 4.36
N LEU A 205 4.83 -21.63 3.41
CA LEU A 205 4.83 -20.17 3.37
C LEU A 205 4.29 -19.57 4.66
N ALA A 206 3.14 -20.05 5.15
CA ALA A 206 2.55 -19.58 6.39
C ALA A 206 3.49 -19.75 7.60
N GLY A 207 4.11 -20.93 7.73
CA GLY A 207 5.05 -21.21 8.82
C GLY A 207 6.32 -20.37 8.77
N ASP A 208 6.89 -20.19 7.58
CA ASP A 208 8.11 -19.41 7.40
C ASP A 208 7.85 -17.90 7.58
N LEU A 209 6.70 -17.38 7.12
CA LEU A 209 6.28 -16.00 7.42
C LEU A 209 6.04 -15.79 8.91
N ALA A 210 5.40 -16.72 9.61
CA ALA A 210 5.19 -16.62 11.05
C ALA A 210 6.53 -16.52 11.81
N ARG A 211 7.52 -17.34 11.42
CA ARG A 211 8.88 -17.30 12.00
C ARG A 211 9.61 -15.99 11.70
N ALA A 212 9.50 -15.49 10.47
CA ALA A 212 10.11 -14.21 10.08
C ALA A 212 9.50 -13.04 10.87
N CYS A 213 8.17 -13.00 10.96
CA CYS A 213 7.44 -11.99 11.71
C CYS A 213 7.77 -12.06 13.22
N GLU A 214 7.85 -13.26 13.80
CA GLU A 214 8.22 -13.45 15.21
C GLU A 214 9.62 -12.89 15.50
N ALA A 215 10.59 -13.09 14.59
CA ALA A 215 11.93 -12.52 14.73
C ALA A 215 11.92 -10.98 14.67
N VAL A 216 11.10 -10.39 13.80
CA VAL A 216 10.90 -8.93 13.73
C VAL A 216 10.29 -8.39 15.02
N VAL A 217 9.20 -8.99 15.51
CA VAL A 217 8.55 -8.56 16.77
C VAL A 217 9.51 -8.70 17.95
N GLY A 218 10.28 -9.79 17.98
CA GLY A 218 11.32 -10.02 18.99
C GLY A 218 12.43 -8.96 19.00
N LEU A 219 12.72 -8.31 17.88
CA LEU A 219 13.69 -7.20 17.81
C LEU A 219 13.24 -5.98 18.63
N PHE A 220 11.94 -5.68 18.63
CA PHE A 220 11.37 -4.55 19.36
C PHE A 220 10.93 -4.89 20.79
N GLY A 221 10.88 -6.18 21.13
CA GLY A 221 10.49 -6.64 22.47
C GLY A 221 9.02 -6.37 22.82
N GLU A 222 8.18 -6.11 21.82
CA GLU A 222 6.76 -5.82 22.00
C GLU A 222 5.93 -7.11 22.11
N GLU A 223 4.93 -7.12 23.00
CA GLU A 223 3.99 -8.23 23.15
C GLU A 223 2.63 -7.64 23.55
N PRO A 224 1.63 -7.57 22.64
CA PRO A 224 1.61 -8.02 21.23
C PRO A 224 2.26 -7.04 20.23
N PRO A 225 2.39 -7.39 18.93
CA PRO A 225 2.69 -6.46 17.83
C PRO A 225 1.79 -5.20 17.82
N PRO A 226 2.24 -4.07 17.26
CA PRO A 226 1.60 -2.76 17.45
C PRO A 226 0.43 -2.49 16.47
N PHE A 227 -0.24 -3.55 16.01
CA PHE A 227 -1.38 -3.51 15.11
C PHE A 227 -2.36 -4.64 15.45
N PRO A 228 -3.66 -4.45 15.21
CA PRO A 228 -4.68 -5.44 15.56
C PRO A 228 -4.73 -6.63 14.58
N ARG A 229 -4.18 -6.46 13.38
CA ARG A 229 -4.09 -7.45 12.30
C ARG A 229 -3.02 -7.02 11.30
N TYR A 230 -2.55 -7.95 10.47
CA TYR A 230 -1.63 -7.63 9.38
C TYR A 230 -1.99 -8.36 8.09
N LEU A 231 -1.96 -7.67 6.96
CA LEU A 231 -2.21 -8.23 5.63
C LEU A 231 -0.97 -8.11 4.73
N PHE A 232 -0.40 -9.25 4.34
CA PHE A 232 0.49 -9.33 3.18
C PHE A 232 -0.37 -9.49 1.92
N LEU A 233 -0.35 -8.51 1.02
CA LEU A 233 -1.11 -8.52 -0.23
C LEU A 233 -0.16 -8.66 -1.42
N ALA A 234 -0.05 -9.86 -2.00
CA ALA A 234 0.88 -10.16 -3.07
C ALA A 234 0.24 -10.12 -4.46
N LEU A 235 0.84 -9.37 -5.37
CA LEU A 235 0.56 -9.34 -6.80
C LEU A 235 1.57 -10.28 -7.48
N VAL A 236 1.10 -11.45 -7.91
CA VAL A 236 1.96 -12.51 -8.47
C VAL A 236 1.97 -12.44 -10.00
N THR A 237 3.11 -12.05 -10.55
CA THR A 237 3.30 -11.79 -11.98
C THR A 237 4.40 -12.68 -12.57
N GLY A 238 4.61 -12.57 -13.89
CA GLY A 238 5.75 -13.22 -14.55
C GLY A 238 7.07 -12.46 -14.37
N ASP A 239 6.99 -11.16 -14.12
CA ASP A 239 8.14 -10.27 -13.91
C ASP A 239 7.76 -9.15 -12.94
N GLY A 240 8.74 -8.60 -12.25
CA GLY A 240 8.58 -7.56 -11.24
C GLY A 240 8.97 -8.01 -9.83
N TYR A 241 9.49 -7.06 -9.06
CA TYR A 241 9.85 -7.22 -7.66
C TYR A 241 9.71 -5.87 -6.95
N GLY A 242 9.19 -5.88 -5.73
CA GLY A 242 9.16 -4.72 -4.86
C GLY A 242 8.03 -4.81 -3.84
N GLY A 243 8.15 -4.04 -2.78
CA GLY A 243 7.13 -3.91 -1.75
C GLY A 243 6.77 -2.44 -1.51
N LEU A 244 5.68 -2.25 -0.80
CA LEU A 244 5.32 -0.98 -0.20
C LEU A 244 4.70 -1.24 1.17
N GLU A 245 5.18 -0.49 2.14
CA GLU A 245 4.86 -0.66 3.54
C GLU A 245 3.60 0.13 3.95
N HIS A 246 2.76 -0.48 4.78
CA HIS A 246 1.55 0.13 5.32
C HIS A 246 1.40 -0.17 6.82
N ARG A 247 0.61 0.64 7.55
CA ARG A 247 0.46 0.52 9.01
C ARG A 247 0.00 -0.86 9.48
N GLU A 248 -0.87 -1.51 8.70
CA GLU A 248 -1.50 -2.80 9.03
C GLU A 248 -1.32 -3.83 7.89
N GLY A 249 -0.26 -3.68 7.09
CA GLY A 249 -0.02 -4.59 5.97
C GLY A 249 1.11 -4.14 5.04
N THR A 250 1.23 -4.85 3.93
CA THR A 250 2.14 -4.50 2.84
C THR A 250 1.59 -4.97 1.50
N ALA A 251 1.81 -4.19 0.45
CA ALA A 251 1.58 -4.59 -0.93
C ALA A 251 2.89 -5.09 -1.54
N LEU A 252 2.89 -6.28 -2.12
CA LEU A 252 4.06 -6.95 -2.68
C LEU A 252 3.85 -7.20 -4.17
N LEU A 253 4.88 -6.97 -4.99
CA LEU A 253 4.97 -7.44 -6.36
C LEU A 253 6.05 -8.52 -6.41
N CYS A 254 5.69 -9.73 -6.81
CA CYS A 254 6.59 -10.87 -6.78
C CYS A 254 6.35 -11.81 -7.96
N ARG A 255 7.36 -12.62 -8.26
CA ARG A 255 7.35 -13.58 -9.37
C ARG A 255 6.87 -14.93 -8.89
N ARG A 256 6.34 -15.75 -9.80
CA ARG A 256 5.92 -17.12 -9.48
C ARG A 256 7.05 -17.97 -8.88
N GLU A 257 8.28 -17.78 -9.33
CA GLU A 257 9.47 -18.51 -8.86
C GLU A 257 9.88 -18.16 -7.42
N HIS A 258 9.33 -17.09 -6.85
CA HIS A 258 9.54 -16.72 -5.46
C HIS A 258 8.85 -17.65 -4.48
N PHE A 259 7.87 -18.43 -4.92
CA PHE A 259 7.09 -19.27 -4.02
C PHE A 259 7.66 -20.70 -3.94
N PRO A 260 7.66 -21.32 -2.74
CA PRO A 260 8.20 -22.66 -2.55
C PRO A 260 7.26 -23.70 -3.15
N LEU A 261 7.81 -24.70 -3.85
CA LEU A 261 6.99 -25.77 -4.42
C LEU A 261 6.71 -26.89 -3.39
N PRO A 262 5.56 -27.59 -3.47
CA PRO A 262 5.27 -28.74 -2.62
C PRO A 262 6.37 -29.81 -2.74
N GLY A 263 6.93 -30.23 -1.60
CA GLY A 263 8.01 -31.22 -1.54
C GLY A 263 9.40 -30.69 -1.90
N GLU A 264 9.55 -29.38 -2.15
CA GLU A 264 10.86 -28.76 -2.32
C GLU A 264 11.65 -28.80 -1.01
N GLY A 265 12.94 -29.15 -1.09
CA GLY A 265 13.82 -29.23 0.07
C GLY A 265 14.23 -27.85 0.61
N ALA A 266 15.54 -27.59 0.62
CA ALA A 266 16.08 -26.31 1.08
C ALA A 266 15.47 -25.13 0.31
N ALA A 267 15.30 -23.98 0.98
CA ALA A 267 14.76 -22.78 0.37
C ALA A 267 15.63 -22.32 -0.80
N THR A 268 15.03 -22.08 -1.96
CA THR A 268 15.73 -21.53 -3.14
C THR A 268 16.19 -20.10 -2.88
N ALA A 269 17.15 -19.60 -3.66
CA ALA A 269 17.57 -18.21 -3.57
C ALA A 269 16.40 -17.23 -3.81
N ALA A 270 15.51 -17.57 -4.75
CA ALA A 270 14.30 -16.79 -5.03
C ALA A 270 13.35 -16.77 -3.82
N TYR A 271 13.09 -17.92 -3.20
CA TYR A 271 12.23 -17.95 -2.01
C TYR A 271 12.82 -17.17 -0.84
N ARG A 272 14.14 -17.24 -0.64
CA ARG A 272 14.84 -16.42 0.37
C ARG A 272 14.71 -14.93 0.10
N GLU A 273 14.88 -14.49 -1.16
CA GLU A 273 14.69 -13.10 -1.58
C GLU A 273 13.27 -12.60 -1.28
N PHE A 274 12.27 -13.47 -1.43
CA PHE A 274 10.88 -13.14 -1.13
C PHE A 274 10.59 -13.08 0.38
N LEU A 275 11.10 -14.03 1.16
CA LEU A 275 11.01 -13.94 2.62
C LEU A 275 11.72 -12.68 3.14
N GLY A 276 12.84 -12.29 2.51
CA GLY A 276 13.56 -11.06 2.83
C GLY A 276 12.69 -9.83 2.57
N LEU A 277 12.03 -9.77 1.41
CA LEU A 277 11.06 -8.73 1.11
C LEU A 277 9.93 -8.68 2.14
N CYS A 278 9.32 -9.81 2.48
CA CYS A 278 8.26 -9.84 3.49
C CYS A 278 8.75 -9.33 4.86
N ALA A 279 9.96 -9.73 5.29
CA ALA A 279 10.54 -9.25 6.54
C ALA A 279 10.88 -7.75 6.49
N HIS A 280 11.35 -7.25 5.35
CA HIS A 280 11.63 -5.84 5.09
C HIS A 280 10.39 -4.98 5.30
N GLU A 281 9.32 -5.31 4.57
CA GLU A 281 8.05 -4.57 4.64
C GLU A 281 7.37 -4.70 6.00
N TYR A 282 7.51 -5.86 6.67
CA TYR A 282 6.96 -6.06 8.01
C TYR A 282 7.70 -5.24 9.08
N LEU A 283 9.03 -5.13 8.99
CA LEU A 283 9.82 -4.28 9.89
C LEU A 283 9.44 -2.79 9.74
N HIS A 284 9.02 -2.39 8.54
CA HIS A 284 8.57 -1.02 8.30
C HIS A 284 7.31 -0.62 9.08
N ALA A 285 6.52 -1.58 9.55
CA ALA A 285 5.40 -1.31 10.46
C ALA A 285 5.86 -0.58 11.74
N TRP A 286 7.11 -0.79 12.18
CA TRP A 286 7.75 0.01 13.23
C TRP A 286 8.51 1.20 12.63
N LEU A 287 9.38 0.95 11.65
CA LEU A 287 10.25 1.96 11.05
C LEU A 287 9.65 2.53 9.75
N VAL A 288 9.28 3.79 9.76
CA VAL A 288 8.63 4.62 8.72
C VAL A 288 7.11 4.71 8.86
N LYS A 289 6.42 3.67 9.34
CA LYS A 289 4.97 3.78 9.63
C LYS A 289 4.67 4.37 11.00
N ARG A 290 5.37 3.93 12.05
CA ARG A 290 5.18 4.43 13.43
C ARG A 290 6.26 5.41 13.85
N ILE A 291 7.52 4.97 13.80
CA ILE A 291 8.69 5.83 14.00
C ILE A 291 9.08 6.37 12.64
N ARG A 292 9.06 7.69 12.43
CA ARG A 292 9.34 8.27 11.11
C ARG A 292 9.99 9.64 11.20
N PRO A 293 10.63 10.13 10.13
CA PRO A 293 11.15 11.49 10.08
C PRO A 293 10.05 12.52 10.36
N ALA A 294 10.38 13.58 11.10
CA ALA A 294 9.45 14.68 11.34
C ALA A 294 8.91 15.29 10.03
N ALA A 295 9.72 15.30 8.95
CA ALA A 295 9.32 15.80 7.64
C ALA A 295 8.21 14.96 6.95
N LEU A 296 7.99 13.72 7.39
CA LEU A 296 6.95 12.84 6.86
C LEU A 296 5.70 12.78 7.76
N MET A 297 5.71 13.48 8.91
CA MET A 297 4.55 13.56 9.80
C MET A 297 3.41 14.33 9.12
N GLY A 298 2.18 13.82 9.24
CA GLY A 298 0.98 14.41 8.62
C GLY A 298 0.92 14.26 7.09
N LEU A 299 1.82 13.47 6.51
CA LEU A 299 1.89 13.12 5.08
C LEU A 299 1.70 14.33 4.14
N PRO A 300 2.75 15.13 3.89
CA PRO A 300 2.68 16.23 2.92
C PRO A 300 2.57 15.69 1.49
N LEU A 301 1.34 15.39 1.05
CA LEU A 301 1.07 14.77 -0.25
C LEU A 301 1.07 15.75 -1.44
N HIS A 302 1.40 17.04 -1.24
CA HIS A 302 1.29 18.05 -2.29
C HIS A 302 2.55 18.18 -3.17
N GLY A 303 3.69 17.69 -2.68
CA GLY A 303 4.99 17.78 -3.34
C GLY A 303 6.03 17.00 -2.55
N GLU A 304 7.32 17.22 -2.85
CA GLU A 304 8.44 16.53 -2.22
C GLU A 304 8.51 16.78 -0.71
N ALA A 305 8.76 15.71 0.04
CA ALA A 305 8.95 15.73 1.48
C ALA A 305 10.41 15.37 1.81
N TYR A 306 11.28 16.38 1.86
CA TYR A 306 12.72 16.16 1.99
C TYR A 306 13.13 15.67 3.39
N THR A 307 13.91 14.59 3.45
CA THR A 307 14.50 14.07 4.69
C THR A 307 15.92 13.56 4.45
N ARG A 308 16.78 13.68 5.47
CA ARG A 308 18.15 13.14 5.47
C ARG A 308 18.25 11.77 6.13
N LEU A 309 17.12 11.17 6.51
CA LEU A 309 17.08 10.02 7.40
C LEU A 309 16.73 8.68 6.71
N LEU A 310 16.60 8.63 5.38
CA LEU A 310 16.29 7.37 4.70
C LEU A 310 17.38 6.32 4.88
N TRP A 311 18.64 6.70 5.13
CA TRP A 311 19.68 5.73 5.47
C TRP A 311 19.37 4.95 6.76
N LEU A 312 18.62 5.56 7.69
CA LEU A 312 18.14 4.89 8.89
C LEU A 312 16.91 4.04 8.53
N PHE A 313 15.88 4.64 7.92
CA PHE A 313 14.60 3.95 7.69
C PHE A 313 14.66 2.86 6.62
N GLU A 314 15.43 3.05 5.55
CA GLU A 314 15.65 2.05 4.49
C GLU A 314 16.90 1.23 4.78
N GLY A 315 18.01 1.90 5.12
CA GLY A 315 19.31 1.23 5.23
C GLY A 315 19.44 0.31 6.45
N VAL A 316 18.84 0.65 7.59
CA VAL A 316 18.79 -0.28 8.75
C VAL A 316 17.79 -1.40 8.48
N THR A 317 16.67 -1.12 7.80
CA THR A 317 15.72 -2.15 7.39
C THR A 317 16.36 -3.17 6.45
N SER A 318 17.10 -2.71 5.43
CA SER A 318 17.90 -3.56 4.53
C SER A 318 19.06 -4.32 5.18
N TYR A 319 19.40 -4.01 6.43
CA TYR A 319 20.34 -4.82 7.19
C TYR A 319 19.63 -5.93 7.97
N TYR A 320 18.44 -5.61 8.51
CA TYR A 320 17.68 -6.51 9.35
C TYR A 320 16.83 -7.50 8.57
N ASP A 321 16.38 -7.17 7.36
CA ASP A 321 15.56 -8.08 6.54
C ASP A 321 16.19 -9.47 6.40
N ASP A 322 17.45 -9.58 5.95
CA ASP A 322 18.16 -10.86 5.84
C ASP A 322 18.66 -11.39 7.19
N LEU A 323 19.11 -10.50 8.09
CA LEU A 323 19.64 -10.92 9.39
C LEU A 323 18.58 -11.59 10.26
N LEU A 324 17.35 -11.08 10.21
CA LEU A 324 16.24 -11.64 10.97
C LEU A 324 15.80 -12.99 10.40
N LEU A 325 15.90 -13.22 9.09
CA LEU A 325 15.72 -14.56 8.52
C LEU A 325 16.76 -15.55 9.07
N ALA A 326 18.02 -15.13 9.19
CA ALA A 326 19.07 -15.98 9.74
C ALA A 326 18.81 -16.30 11.23
N ARG A 327 18.39 -15.28 12.00
CA ARG A 327 18.01 -15.46 13.42
C ARG A 327 16.75 -16.32 13.60
N ALA A 328 15.82 -16.24 12.66
CA ALA A 328 14.66 -17.11 12.61
C ALA A 328 15.00 -18.54 12.19
N GLY A 329 16.22 -18.81 11.71
CA GLY A 329 16.66 -20.10 11.17
C GLY A 329 16.02 -20.44 9.81
N LEU A 330 15.60 -19.42 9.06
CA LEU A 330 15.03 -19.56 7.71
C LEU A 330 16.13 -19.60 6.64
N ILE A 331 17.27 -18.99 6.94
CA ILE A 331 18.50 -19.08 6.15
C ILE A 331 19.66 -19.43 7.07
N SER A 332 20.68 -20.09 6.53
CA SER A 332 21.92 -20.36 7.24
C SER A 332 22.77 -19.10 7.42
N ALA A 333 23.68 -19.12 8.39
CA ALA A 333 24.64 -18.05 8.58
C ALA A 333 25.52 -17.81 7.34
N GLN A 334 25.85 -18.87 6.59
CA GLN A 334 26.61 -18.74 5.35
C GLN A 334 25.81 -18.02 4.27
N GLU A 335 24.54 -18.39 4.08
CA GLU A 335 23.67 -17.72 3.10
C GLU A 335 23.49 -16.23 3.42
N TYR A 336 23.34 -15.88 4.70
CA TYR A 336 23.34 -14.47 5.13
C TYR A 336 24.65 -13.76 4.77
N LEU A 337 25.80 -14.36 5.09
CA LEU A 337 27.11 -13.77 4.81
C LEU A 337 27.35 -13.60 3.30
N ASP A 338 26.87 -14.52 2.47
CA ASP A 338 26.95 -14.43 1.01
C ASP A 338 26.13 -13.26 0.47
N THR A 339 24.90 -13.06 0.96
CA THR A 339 24.07 -11.89 0.61
C THR A 339 24.72 -10.59 1.09
N PHE A 340 25.22 -10.56 2.32
CA PHE A 340 25.92 -9.41 2.87
C PHE A 340 27.18 -9.05 2.07
N ALA A 341 27.98 -10.05 1.68
CA ALA A 341 29.17 -9.87 0.84
C ALA A 341 28.82 -9.29 -0.54
N THR A 342 27.68 -9.68 -1.11
CA THR A 342 27.16 -9.11 -2.36
C THR A 342 26.82 -7.63 -2.21
N THR A 343 26.11 -7.25 -1.14
CA THR A 343 25.80 -5.85 -0.83
C THR A 343 27.07 -5.02 -0.59
N LEU A 344 28.01 -5.54 0.21
CA LEU A 344 29.29 -4.88 0.45
C LEU A 344 30.08 -4.67 -0.85
N SER A 345 30.11 -5.68 -1.71
CA SER A 345 30.79 -5.61 -3.01
C SER A 345 30.16 -4.56 -3.92
N ARG A 346 28.82 -4.48 -3.98
CA ARG A 346 28.08 -3.46 -4.74
C ARG A 346 28.44 -2.05 -4.27
N VAL A 347 28.41 -1.80 -2.96
CA VAL A 347 28.76 -0.49 -2.38
C VAL A 347 30.23 -0.15 -2.66
N ARG A 348 31.17 -1.10 -2.45
CA ARG A 348 32.61 -0.88 -2.68
C ARG A 348 32.97 -0.65 -4.16
N ARG A 349 32.15 -1.13 -5.10
CA ARG A 349 32.33 -0.88 -6.54
C ARG A 349 31.72 0.44 -6.99
N ALA A 350 30.71 0.96 -6.29
CA ALA A 350 30.09 2.23 -6.64
C ALA A 350 31.03 3.42 -6.33
N PRO A 351 31.47 4.20 -7.34
CA PRO A 351 32.32 5.38 -7.10
C PRO A 351 31.57 6.48 -6.33
N GLY A 352 30.23 6.48 -6.41
CA GLY A 352 29.36 7.43 -5.70
C GLY A 352 29.57 7.46 -4.19
N ARG A 353 30.00 6.35 -3.56
CA ARG A 353 30.26 6.28 -2.10
C ARG A 353 31.30 7.28 -1.60
N LEU A 354 32.20 7.74 -2.48
CA LEU A 354 33.26 8.69 -2.15
C LEU A 354 32.84 10.15 -2.41
N ARG A 355 31.64 10.37 -2.99
CA ARG A 355 31.15 11.68 -3.43
C ARG A 355 29.86 12.11 -2.75
N LEU A 356 29.02 11.14 -2.36
CA LEU A 356 27.72 11.39 -1.74
C LEU A 356 27.70 10.74 -0.37
N SER A 357 27.36 11.53 0.65
CA SER A 357 27.02 10.98 1.96
C SER A 357 25.67 10.29 1.91
N LEU A 358 25.42 9.38 2.87
CA LEU A 358 24.13 8.71 3.01
C LEU A 358 22.99 9.72 3.21
N GLU A 359 23.21 10.74 4.05
CA GLU A 359 22.25 11.83 4.27
C GLU A 359 21.93 12.63 3.00
N HIS A 360 22.95 12.92 2.18
CA HIS A 360 22.72 13.60 0.90
C HIS A 360 21.92 12.69 -0.04
N SER A 361 22.29 11.41 -0.14
CA SER A 361 21.54 10.43 -0.94
C SER A 361 20.07 10.38 -0.53
N SER A 362 19.77 10.34 0.78
CA SER A 362 18.41 10.42 1.31
C SER A 362 17.69 11.69 0.89
N LEU A 363 18.34 12.86 1.03
CA LEU A 363 17.76 14.14 0.66
C LEU A 363 17.36 14.18 -0.83
N THR A 364 18.21 13.59 -1.68
CA THR A 364 18.02 13.61 -3.14
C THR A 364 17.25 12.42 -3.70
N ALA A 365 16.65 11.57 -2.84
CA ALA A 365 15.92 10.38 -3.27
C ALA A 365 14.87 10.70 -4.37
N TRP A 366 14.17 11.83 -4.21
CA TRP A 366 13.18 12.40 -5.13
C TRP A 366 13.63 12.60 -6.58
N THR A 367 14.94 12.62 -6.84
CA THR A 367 15.49 12.90 -8.19
C THR A 367 16.53 11.87 -8.65
N ARG A 368 17.02 11.02 -7.75
CA ARG A 368 18.19 10.17 -8.02
C ARG A 368 18.00 8.69 -7.70
N LEU A 369 16.96 8.32 -6.96
CA LEU A 369 16.81 6.96 -6.44
C LEU A 369 15.56 6.23 -6.97
N TYR A 370 14.47 6.94 -7.23
CA TYR A 370 13.18 6.36 -7.66
C TYR A 370 12.79 6.71 -9.08
#